data_AF-A0A1V5FI54-F1
#
_entry.id   AF-A0A1V5FI54-F1
#
_cell.length_a   1.000
_cell.length_b   1.000
_cell.length_c   1.000
_cell.angle_alpha   90.00
_cell.angle_beta   90.00
_cell.angle_gamma   90.00
#
_symmetry.space_group_name_H-M   'P 1'
#
loop_
_entity.id
_entity.type
_entity.pdbx_description
1 polymer ?
#
loop_
_entity_poly.entity_id
_entity_poly.type
_entity_poly.pdbx_seq_one_letter_code
_entity_poly.pdbx_strand_id
1 'polypeptide(L)'
;MRRLAGALDAGAMSLYHYVANKEELLDAMIDVVFDEIELPSEQADWQSAMRQRSVSAREVLARHPWAIGLMESRTAPGPANLRHREAVTACLRKAGFSVVMATHANWLLDCYVYGFALQEASLPFDDADEFADMAEDVYLPQLSADEFPYLTESATVLFANNYDPAQEFTFGLDLVLVALEPLRVSD
;
A
#
# COMPACT_ATOMS: atom_id res chain seq x y z
N MET A 1 24.76 -6.32 -5.54
CA MET A 1 25.63 -7.45 -5.92
C MET A 1 26.67 -7.78 -4.87
N ARG A 2 27.78 -7.04 -4.72
CA ARG A 2 28.85 -7.41 -3.73
C ARG A 2 28.37 -7.58 -2.28
N ARG A 3 27.50 -6.69 -1.80
CA ARG A 3 26.90 -6.80 -0.45
C ARG A 3 26.05 -8.06 -0.29
N LEU A 4 25.27 -8.41 -1.32
CA LEU A 4 24.48 -9.64 -1.35
C LEU A 4 25.37 -10.89 -1.38
N ALA A 5 26.44 -10.87 -2.19
CA ALA A 5 27.39 -11.97 -2.27
C ALA A 5 28.04 -12.24 -0.91
N GLY A 6 28.43 -11.19 -0.19
CA GLY A 6 28.95 -11.31 1.18
C GLY A 6 27.91 -11.83 2.18
N ALA A 7 26.65 -11.43 2.07
CA ALA A 7 25.58 -11.92 2.94
C ALA A 7 25.25 -13.41 2.70
N LEU A 8 25.50 -13.92 1.49
CA LEU A 8 25.26 -15.31 1.09
C LEU A 8 26.51 -16.20 1.17
N ASP A 9 27.63 -15.68 1.68
CA ASP A 9 28.94 -16.35 1.67
C ASP A 9 29.32 -16.94 0.30
N ALA A 10 29.01 -16.19 -0.76
CA ALA A 10 29.18 -16.61 -2.15
C ALA A 10 30.10 -15.66 -2.93
N GLY A 11 30.69 -16.17 -4.02
CA GLY A 11 31.43 -15.33 -4.96
C GLY A 11 30.51 -14.40 -5.75
N ALA A 12 30.92 -13.14 -5.97
CA ALA A 12 30.12 -12.19 -6.75
C ALA A 12 29.79 -12.70 -8.16
N MET A 13 30.71 -13.43 -8.79
CA MET A 13 30.49 -14.06 -10.10
C MET A 13 29.41 -15.14 -10.07
N SER A 14 29.22 -15.84 -8.95
CA SER A 14 28.16 -16.83 -8.80
C SER A 14 26.78 -16.20 -8.85
N LEU A 15 26.61 -14.98 -8.33
CA LEU A 15 25.33 -14.26 -8.43
C LEU A 15 25.01 -13.85 -9.87
N TYR A 16 26.01 -13.43 -10.64
CA TYR A 16 25.83 -13.05 -12.03
C TYR A 16 25.43 -14.21 -12.95
N HIS A 17 25.57 -15.46 -12.49
CA HIS A 17 25.02 -16.62 -13.18
C HIS A 17 23.48 -16.67 -13.11
N TYR A 18 22.89 -16.16 -12.03
CA TYR A 18 21.44 -16.19 -11.80
C TYR A 18 20.75 -14.88 -12.16
N VAL A 19 21.42 -13.74 -11.96
CA VAL A 19 20.89 -12.41 -12.26
C VAL A 19 21.96 -11.56 -12.93
N ALA A 20 21.71 -11.09 -14.15
CA ALA A 20 22.72 -10.42 -14.97
C ALA A 20 23.13 -9.06 -14.41
N ASN A 21 22.26 -8.39 -13.65
CA ASN A 21 22.56 -7.07 -13.06
C ASN A 21 21.67 -6.77 -11.84
N LYS A 22 21.88 -5.59 -11.23
CA LYS A 22 21.11 -5.14 -10.07
C LYS A 22 19.63 -4.90 -10.41
N GLU A 23 19.33 -4.41 -11.60
CA GLU A 23 17.94 -4.14 -12.01
C GLU A 23 17.16 -5.45 -12.09
N GLU A 24 17.71 -6.48 -12.74
CA GLU A 24 17.07 -7.80 -12.78
C GLU A 24 16.87 -8.42 -11.39
N LEU A 25 17.82 -8.21 -10.48
CA LEU A 25 17.65 -8.61 -9.08
C LEU A 25 16.49 -7.85 -8.41
N LEU A 26 16.37 -6.54 -8.65
CA LEU A 26 15.26 -5.75 -8.12
C LEU A 26 13.92 -6.16 -8.73
N ASP A 27 13.87 -6.47 -10.03
CA ASP A 27 12.67 -7.02 -10.67
C ASP A 27 12.23 -8.32 -9.99
N ALA A 28 13.17 -9.24 -9.77
CA ALA A 28 12.89 -10.51 -9.11
C ALA A 28 12.45 -10.32 -7.64
N MET A 29 13.10 -9.41 -6.91
CA MET A 29 12.71 -9.08 -5.53
C MET A 29 11.30 -8.48 -5.46
N ILE A 30 10.92 -7.62 -6.42
CA ILE A 30 9.57 -7.06 -6.49
C ILE A 30 8.55 -8.13 -6.85
N ASP A 31 8.89 -9.07 -7.73
CA ASP A 31 7.99 -10.20 -8.02
C ASP A 31 7.71 -11.05 -6.78
N VAL A 32 8.71 -11.26 -5.91
CA VAL A 32 8.51 -11.91 -4.60
C VAL A 32 7.56 -11.10 -3.71
N VAL A 33 7.69 -9.77 -3.68
CA VAL A 33 6.76 -8.91 -2.92
C VAL A 33 5.33 -9.07 -3.44
N PHE A 34 5.12 -9.12 -4.76
CA PHE A 34 3.79 -9.37 -5.34
C PHE A 34 3.23 -10.77 -5.00
N ASP A 35 4.08 -11.78 -4.85
CA ASP A 35 3.67 -13.15 -4.50
C ASP A 35 3.13 -13.25 -3.07
N GLU A 36 3.55 -12.33 -2.18
CA GLU A 36 3.05 -12.24 -0.81
C GLU A 36 1.71 -11.50 -0.71
N ILE A 37 1.29 -10.75 -1.75
CA ILE A 37 0.03 -10.04 -1.77
C ILE A 37 -1.10 -11.01 -2.10
N GLU A 38 -2.09 -11.10 -1.21
CA GLU A 38 -3.27 -11.92 -1.45
C GLU A 38 -4.03 -11.46 -2.70
N LEU A 39 -4.34 -12.41 -3.57
CA LEU A 39 -5.13 -12.16 -4.76
C LEU A 39 -6.61 -11.93 -4.37
N PRO A 40 -7.35 -11.09 -5.12
CA PRO A 40 -8.79 -10.90 -4.89
C PRO A 40 -9.53 -12.25 -4.89
N SER A 41 -10.30 -12.52 -3.83
CA SER A 41 -11.07 -13.75 -3.69
C SER A 41 -12.16 -13.87 -4.77
N GLU A 42 -12.23 -15.02 -5.44
CA GLU A 42 -13.30 -15.31 -6.40
C GLU A 42 -14.66 -15.63 -5.75
N GLN A 43 -14.68 -15.85 -4.44
CA GLN A 43 -15.88 -16.24 -3.69
C GLN A 43 -16.61 -15.05 -3.05
N ALA A 44 -15.95 -13.89 -2.96
CA ALA A 44 -16.49 -12.69 -2.36
C ALA A 44 -17.06 -11.74 -3.44
N ASP A 45 -17.90 -10.79 -3.01
CA ASP A 45 -18.22 -9.65 -3.88
C ASP A 45 -16.96 -8.82 -4.16
N TRP A 46 -16.98 -8.04 -5.23
CA TRP A 46 -15.80 -7.32 -5.70
C TRP A 46 -15.28 -6.28 -4.70
N GLN A 47 -16.15 -5.65 -3.90
CA GLN A 47 -15.72 -4.65 -2.92
C GLN A 47 -14.97 -5.35 -1.79
N SER A 48 -15.53 -6.44 -1.27
CA SER A 48 -14.87 -7.28 -0.27
C SER A 48 -13.54 -7.86 -0.78
N ALA A 49 -13.51 -8.35 -2.02
CA ALA A 49 -12.30 -8.91 -2.63
C ALA A 49 -11.20 -7.86 -2.84
N MET A 50 -11.55 -6.66 -3.32
CA MET A 50 -10.61 -5.54 -3.45
C MET A 50 -10.14 -5.04 -2.08
N ARG A 51 -11.04 -4.98 -1.09
CA ARG A 51 -10.70 -4.59 0.27
C ARG A 51 -9.65 -5.51 0.88
N GLN A 52 -9.87 -6.82 0.79
CA GLN A 52 -8.93 -7.85 1.27
C GLN A 52 -7.57 -7.72 0.61
N ARG A 53 -7.54 -7.65 -0.73
CA ARG A 53 -6.30 -7.45 -1.50
C ARG A 53 -5.57 -6.17 -1.10
N SER A 54 -6.29 -5.05 -0.95
CA SER A 54 -5.69 -3.77 -0.56
C SER A 54 -5.11 -3.79 0.86
N VAL A 55 -5.80 -4.42 1.82
CA VAL A 55 -5.30 -4.63 3.18
C VAL A 55 -4.05 -5.49 3.17
N SER A 56 -4.08 -6.63 2.46
CA SER A 56 -2.91 -7.51 2.30
C SER A 56 -1.72 -6.77 1.68
N ALA A 57 -1.95 -5.96 0.65
CA ALA A 57 -0.91 -5.16 0.02
C ALA A 57 -0.28 -4.15 1.00
N ARG A 58 -1.08 -3.46 1.83
CA ARG A 58 -0.55 -2.59 2.89
C ARG A 58 0.32 -3.37 3.88
N GLU A 59 -0.15 -4.52 4.36
CA GLU A 59 0.60 -5.34 5.34
C GLU A 59 1.92 -5.88 4.76
N VAL A 60 1.92 -6.28 3.49
CA VAL A 60 3.13 -6.69 2.77
C VAL A 60 4.10 -5.52 2.64
N LEU A 61 3.61 -4.33 2.28
CA LEU A 61 4.46 -3.14 2.12
C LEU A 61 4.99 -2.60 3.45
N ALA A 62 4.27 -2.78 4.56
CA ALA A 62 4.79 -2.50 5.90
C ALA A 62 5.99 -3.41 6.25
N ARG A 63 5.98 -4.66 5.78
CA ARG A 63 7.13 -5.59 5.93
C ARG A 63 8.26 -5.31 4.92
N HIS A 64 7.94 -4.66 3.80
CA HIS A 64 8.87 -4.32 2.72
C HIS A 64 8.84 -2.82 2.32
N PRO A 65 9.11 -1.85 3.22
CA PRO A 65 8.97 -0.43 2.88
C PRO A 65 9.87 0.03 1.72
N TRP A 66 11.01 -0.65 1.53
CA TRP A 66 11.93 -0.42 0.41
C TRP A 66 11.30 -0.66 -0.97
N ALA A 67 10.22 -1.44 -1.05
CA ALA A 67 9.56 -1.84 -2.28
C ALA A 67 8.58 -0.78 -2.80
N ILE A 68 8.06 0.09 -1.94
CA ILE A 68 6.94 1.01 -2.27
C ILE A 68 7.25 1.86 -3.51
N GLY A 69 8.44 2.49 -3.55
CA GLY A 69 8.88 3.30 -4.70
C GLY A 69 9.26 2.50 -5.95
N LEU A 70 9.30 1.16 -5.84
CA LEU A 70 9.67 0.26 -6.93
C LEU A 70 8.46 -0.46 -7.55
N MET A 71 7.32 -0.58 -6.85
CA MET A 71 6.14 -1.34 -7.29
C MET A 71 5.73 -1.04 -8.75
N GLU A 72 5.66 0.23 -9.13
CA GLU A 72 5.23 0.66 -10.48
C GLU A 72 6.36 1.17 -11.38
N SER A 73 7.61 1.23 -10.90
CA SER A 73 8.75 1.72 -11.71
C SER A 73 9.52 0.60 -12.41
N ARG A 74 9.23 -0.66 -12.10
CA ARG A 74 9.83 -1.83 -12.78
C ARG A 74 9.25 -2.00 -14.18
N THR A 75 10.11 -2.34 -15.15
CA THR A 75 9.75 -2.48 -16.57
C THR A 75 9.65 -3.92 -17.04
N ALA A 76 10.09 -4.88 -16.23
CA ALA A 76 10.04 -6.31 -16.53
C ALA A 76 9.22 -7.05 -15.44
N PRO A 77 7.87 -7.11 -15.56
CA PRO A 77 7.06 -7.77 -14.56
C PRO A 77 7.30 -9.28 -14.57
N GLY A 78 7.54 -9.85 -13.39
CA GLY A 78 7.62 -11.30 -13.22
C GLY A 78 6.23 -11.97 -13.18
N PRO A 79 6.19 -13.31 -13.06
CA PRO A 79 4.95 -14.07 -13.04
C PRO A 79 3.97 -13.70 -11.94
N ALA A 80 4.44 -13.40 -10.71
CA ALA A 80 3.54 -13.06 -9.61
C ALA A 80 2.86 -11.70 -9.84
N ASN A 81 3.62 -10.70 -10.31
CA ASN A 81 3.07 -9.40 -10.71
C ASN A 81 1.99 -9.57 -11.80
N LEU A 82 2.27 -10.35 -12.85
CA LEU A 82 1.29 -10.59 -13.91
C LEU A 82 0.03 -11.31 -13.41
N ARG A 83 0.17 -12.31 -12.52
CA ARG A 83 -0.99 -12.97 -11.90
C ARG A 83 -1.82 -12.01 -11.05
N HIS A 84 -1.16 -11.16 -10.28
CA HIS A 84 -1.81 -10.15 -9.47
C HIS A 84 -2.60 -9.16 -10.34
N ARG A 85 -1.99 -8.63 -11.40
CA ARG A 85 -2.65 -7.73 -12.35
C ARG A 85 -3.83 -8.38 -13.08
N GLU A 86 -3.67 -9.64 -13.49
CA GLU A 86 -4.76 -10.41 -14.10
C GLU A 86 -5.92 -10.63 -13.12
N ALA A 87 -5.63 -11.05 -11.88
CA ALA A 87 -6.67 -11.31 -10.87
C ALA A 87 -7.45 -10.04 -10.52
N VAL A 88 -6.78 -8.90 -10.38
CA VAL A 88 -7.43 -7.62 -10.10
C VAL A 88 -8.30 -7.17 -11.28
N THR A 89 -7.74 -7.23 -12.49
CA THR A 89 -8.48 -6.88 -13.71
C THR A 89 -9.69 -7.81 -13.87
N ALA A 90 -9.52 -9.11 -13.69
CA ALA A 90 -10.59 -10.10 -13.78
C ALA A 90 -11.70 -9.85 -12.75
N CYS A 91 -11.34 -9.55 -11.49
CA CYS A 91 -12.31 -9.25 -10.45
C CYS A 91 -13.17 -8.02 -10.82
N LEU A 92 -12.56 -6.92 -11.24
CA LEU A 92 -13.28 -5.72 -11.66
C LEU A 92 -14.12 -5.96 -12.92
N ARG A 93 -13.58 -6.68 -13.91
CA ARG A 93 -14.31 -6.98 -15.16
C ARG A 93 -15.51 -7.89 -14.92
N LYS A 94 -15.37 -8.93 -14.08
CA LYS A 94 -16.47 -9.81 -13.67
C LYS A 94 -17.54 -9.05 -12.88
N ALA A 95 -17.15 -8.01 -12.14
CA ALA A 95 -18.06 -7.14 -11.41
C ALA A 95 -18.85 -6.16 -12.29
N GLY A 96 -18.54 -6.04 -13.58
CA GLY A 96 -19.31 -5.26 -14.56
C GLY A 96 -18.60 -4.02 -15.10
N PHE A 97 -17.51 -3.57 -14.48
CA PHE A 97 -16.75 -2.40 -14.93
C PHE A 97 -16.28 -2.56 -16.37
N SER A 98 -16.39 -1.52 -17.20
CA SER A 98 -15.78 -1.47 -18.55
C SER A 98 -14.25 -1.65 -18.50
N VAL A 99 -13.59 -1.97 -19.62
CA VAL A 99 -12.13 -2.16 -19.64
C VAL A 99 -11.41 -0.90 -19.16
N VAL A 100 -11.83 0.26 -19.66
CA VAL A 100 -11.25 1.55 -19.28
C VAL A 100 -11.52 1.84 -17.79
N MET A 101 -12.73 1.57 -17.32
CA MET A 101 -13.08 1.84 -15.92
C MET A 101 -12.38 0.88 -14.95
N ALA A 102 -12.18 -0.38 -15.31
CA ALA A 102 -11.40 -1.32 -14.51
C ALA A 102 -9.94 -0.85 -14.36
N THR A 103 -9.33 -0.33 -15.43
CA THR A 103 -7.99 0.28 -15.36
C THR A 103 -7.96 1.50 -14.46
N HIS A 104 -8.94 2.41 -14.56
CA HIS A 104 -9.03 3.57 -13.68
C HIS A 104 -9.22 3.19 -12.21
N ALA A 105 -10.08 2.21 -11.94
CA ALA A 105 -10.31 1.69 -10.59
C ALA A 105 -9.03 1.07 -10.01
N ASN A 106 -8.31 0.26 -10.79
CA ASN A 106 -7.03 -0.31 -10.36
C ASN A 106 -6.01 0.78 -10.03
N TRP A 107 -5.83 1.76 -10.93
CA TRP A 107 -4.91 2.88 -10.69
C TRP A 107 -5.26 3.67 -9.43
N LEU A 108 -6.55 3.95 -9.20
CA LEU A 108 -7.00 4.67 -8.02
C LEU A 108 -6.71 3.89 -6.73
N LEU A 109 -7.01 2.59 -6.72
CA LEU A 109 -6.76 1.71 -5.58
C LEU A 109 -5.26 1.60 -5.29
N ASP A 110 -4.42 1.38 -6.30
CA ASP A 110 -2.97 1.27 -6.13
C ASP A 110 -2.35 2.60 -5.66
N CYS A 111 -2.76 3.75 -6.22
CA CYS A 111 -2.34 5.06 -5.74
C CYS A 111 -2.70 5.28 -4.27
N TYR A 112 -3.90 4.89 -3.85
CA TYR A 112 -4.33 5.00 -2.47
C TYR A 112 -3.49 4.09 -1.55
N VAL A 113 -3.36 2.81 -1.90
CA VAL A 113 -2.63 1.83 -1.09
C VAL A 113 -1.15 2.19 -0.97
N TYR A 114 -0.47 2.48 -2.09
CA TYR A 114 0.95 2.78 -2.07
C TYR A 114 1.25 4.15 -1.44
N GLY A 115 0.38 5.14 -1.68
CA GLY A 115 0.47 6.45 -1.05
C GLY A 115 0.33 6.37 0.47
N PHE A 116 -0.67 5.61 0.94
CA PHE A 116 -0.87 5.38 2.37
C PHE A 116 0.31 4.61 2.99
N ALA A 117 0.74 3.50 2.36
CA ALA A 117 1.87 2.72 2.85
C ALA A 117 3.17 3.54 2.91
N LEU A 118 3.38 4.45 1.96
CA LEU A 118 4.53 5.38 1.99
C LEU A 118 4.44 6.35 3.16
N GLN A 119 3.25 6.92 3.38
CA GLN A 119 3.01 7.83 4.49
C GLN A 119 3.24 7.12 5.82
N GLU A 120 2.63 5.95 6.00
CA GLU A 120 2.74 5.10 7.19
C GLU A 120 4.20 4.74 7.48
N ALA A 121 4.95 4.28 6.48
CA ALA A 121 6.36 3.95 6.64
C ALA A 121 7.27 5.16 6.95
N SER A 122 6.75 6.38 6.81
CA SER A 122 7.46 7.63 7.10
C SER A 122 7.04 8.24 8.45
N LEU A 123 6.05 7.67 9.14
CA LEU A 123 5.62 8.15 10.44
C LEU A 123 6.71 7.88 11.50
N PRO A 124 6.88 8.78 12.48
CA PRO A 124 7.85 8.61 13.56
C PRO A 124 7.32 7.79 14.75
N PHE A 125 6.25 7.02 14.54
CA PHE A 125 5.58 6.18 15.54
C PHE A 125 5.01 4.93 14.86
N ASP A 126 4.93 3.83 15.61
CA ASP A 126 4.45 2.54 15.09
C ASP A 126 3.01 2.21 15.53
N ASP A 127 2.52 2.81 16.62
CA ASP A 127 1.18 2.55 17.16
C ASP A 127 0.47 3.79 17.74
N ALA A 128 -0.76 3.59 18.21
CA ALA A 128 -1.60 4.65 18.74
C ALA A 128 -1.09 5.23 20.07
N ASP A 129 -0.38 4.45 20.88
CA ASP A 129 0.18 4.92 22.15
C ASP A 129 1.39 5.82 21.88
N GLU A 130 2.31 5.41 21.00
CA GLU A 130 3.43 6.24 20.55
C GLU A 130 2.96 7.50 19.83
N PHE A 131 1.89 7.41 19.03
CA PHE A 131 1.26 8.59 18.44
C PHE A 131 0.73 9.55 19.51
N ALA A 132 0.04 9.04 20.53
CA ALA A 132 -0.53 9.85 21.61
C ALA A 132 0.57 10.56 22.41
N ASP A 133 1.64 9.85 22.77
CA ASP A 133 2.80 10.41 23.46
C ASP A 133 3.44 11.54 22.63
N MET A 134 3.66 11.31 21.33
CA MET A 134 4.18 12.33 20.42
C MET A 134 3.24 13.54 20.28
N ALA A 135 1.94 13.31 20.20
CA ALA A 135 0.94 14.36 20.13
C ALA A 135 0.96 15.23 21.40
N GLU A 136 1.05 14.61 22.58
CA GLU A 136 1.11 15.28 23.88
C GLU A 136 2.42 16.04 24.10
N ASP A 137 3.55 15.43 23.82
CA ASP A 137 4.87 16.00 24.15
C ASP A 137 5.37 17.00 23.11
N VAL A 138 5.01 16.82 21.83
CA VAL A 138 5.57 17.60 20.73
C VAL A 138 4.54 18.53 20.11
N TYR A 139 3.38 18.03 19.69
CA TYR A 139 2.46 18.80 18.86
C TYR A 139 1.56 19.74 19.67
N LEU A 140 0.84 19.22 20.68
CA LEU A 140 -0.10 19.99 21.50
C LEU A 140 0.52 21.25 22.13
N PRO A 141 1.76 21.23 22.68
CA PRO A 141 2.39 22.42 23.25
C PRO A 141 2.67 23.55 22.25
N GLN A 142 2.70 23.24 20.95
CA GLN A 142 2.94 24.21 19.88
C GLN A 142 1.63 24.82 19.33
N LEU A 143 0.48 24.24 19.64
CA LEU A 143 -0.81 24.67 19.10
C LEU A 143 -1.42 25.82 19.92
N SER A 144 -1.18 27.05 19.47
CA SER A 144 -1.91 28.23 19.95
C SER A 144 -3.34 28.23 19.39
N ALA A 145 -4.35 28.24 20.26
CA ALA A 145 -5.76 28.32 19.87
C ALA A 145 -6.11 29.61 19.10
N ASP A 146 -5.35 30.69 19.33
CA ASP A 146 -5.56 31.97 18.66
C ASP A 146 -5.07 31.96 17.20
N GLU A 147 -4.07 31.12 16.89
CA GLU A 147 -3.46 31.04 15.55
C GLU A 147 -3.94 29.81 14.77
N PHE A 148 -4.15 28.68 15.45
CA PHE A 148 -4.51 27.39 14.85
C PHE A 148 -5.80 26.79 15.42
N PRO A 149 -6.93 27.51 15.41
CA PRO A 149 -8.15 27.11 16.12
C PRO A 149 -8.66 25.72 15.72
N TYR A 150 -8.64 25.38 14.43
CA TYR A 150 -9.11 24.07 13.95
C TYR A 150 -8.17 22.92 14.25
N LEU A 151 -6.85 23.17 14.33
CA LEU A 151 -5.88 22.14 14.74
C LEU A 151 -5.99 21.88 16.24
N THR A 152 -6.15 22.92 17.05
CA THR A 152 -6.39 22.78 18.49
C THR A 152 -7.71 22.04 18.75
N GLU A 153 -8.79 22.38 18.04
CA GLU A 153 -10.07 21.67 18.14
C GLU A 153 -9.90 20.19 17.78
N SER A 154 -9.30 19.91 16.61
CA SER A 154 -9.09 18.53 16.14
C SER A 154 -8.23 17.74 17.12
N ALA A 155 -7.09 18.27 17.55
CA ALA A 155 -6.19 17.58 18.48
C ALA A 155 -6.87 17.26 19.81
N THR A 156 -7.67 18.21 20.33
CA THR A 156 -8.45 18.00 21.56
C THR A 156 -9.46 16.87 21.41
N VAL A 157 -10.22 16.85 20.30
CA VAL A 157 -11.24 15.83 20.05
C VAL A 157 -10.59 14.47 19.78
N LEU A 158 -9.56 14.40 18.96
CA LEU A 158 -8.89 13.14 18.61
C LEU A 158 -8.23 12.50 19.84
N PHE A 159 -7.55 13.28 20.67
CA PHE A 159 -6.95 12.80 21.91
C PHE A 159 -8.00 12.27 22.89
N ALA A 160 -9.11 13.01 23.06
CA ALA A 160 -10.20 12.61 23.95
C ALA A 160 -10.96 11.34 23.52
N ASN A 161 -10.82 10.92 22.26
CA ASN A 161 -11.50 9.75 21.71
C ASN A 161 -10.55 8.57 21.41
N ASN A 162 -9.31 8.59 21.93
CA ASN A 162 -8.30 7.55 21.68
C ASN A 162 -8.13 7.25 20.18
N TYR A 163 -7.95 8.32 19.38
CA TYR A 163 -7.77 8.21 17.95
C TYR A 163 -6.61 7.26 17.58
N ASP A 164 -6.88 6.36 16.64
CA ASP A 164 -5.93 5.40 16.12
C ASP A 164 -5.70 5.67 14.61
N PRO A 165 -4.52 6.19 14.23
CA PRO A 165 -4.18 6.45 12.83
C PRO A 165 -4.27 5.22 11.93
N ALA A 166 -4.15 4.00 12.47
CA ALA A 166 -4.24 2.77 11.68
C ALA A 166 -5.64 2.56 11.05
N GLN A 167 -6.67 3.21 11.60
CA GLN A 167 -8.04 3.14 11.09
C GLN A 167 -8.24 3.95 9.80
N GLU A 168 -7.39 4.95 9.55
CA GLU A 168 -7.52 5.84 8.37
C GLU A 168 -7.40 5.09 7.05
N PHE A 169 -6.59 4.03 7.02
CA PHE A 169 -6.45 3.19 5.83
C PHE A 169 -7.78 2.55 5.45
N THR A 170 -8.48 2.00 6.43
CA THR A 170 -9.73 1.29 6.18
C THR A 170 -10.83 2.28 5.81
N PHE A 171 -10.88 3.43 6.49
CA PHE A 171 -11.83 4.49 6.20
C PHE A 171 -11.70 5.01 4.76
N GLY A 172 -10.50 5.40 4.33
CA GLY A 172 -10.29 5.91 2.98
C GLY A 172 -10.49 4.84 1.90
N LEU A 173 -10.09 3.59 2.16
CA LEU A 173 -10.33 2.48 1.24
C LEU A 173 -11.82 2.25 1.01
N ASP A 174 -12.63 2.24 2.08
CA ASP A 174 -14.08 2.06 1.98
C ASP A 174 -14.73 3.19 1.17
N LEU A 175 -14.29 4.44 1.35
CA LEU A 175 -14.75 5.57 0.56
C LEU A 175 -14.45 5.39 -0.93
N VAL A 176 -13.24 4.95 -1.28
CA VAL A 176 -12.86 4.67 -2.68
C VAL A 176 -13.73 3.56 -3.26
N LEU A 177 -13.92 2.45 -2.54
CA LEU A 177 -14.73 1.33 -3.01
C LEU A 177 -16.20 1.71 -3.19
N VAL A 178 -16.77 2.51 -2.28
CA VAL A 178 -18.14 3.02 -2.40
C VAL A 178 -18.27 3.98 -3.58
N ALA A 179 -17.26 4.83 -3.84
CA ALA A 179 -17.29 5.77 -4.96
C ALA A 179 -17.20 5.09 -6.34
N LEU A 180 -16.55 3.93 -6.41
CA LEU A 180 -16.40 3.14 -7.64
C LEU A 180 -17.68 2.36 -8.01
N GLU A 181 -18.52 2.02 -7.02
CA GLU A 181 -19.76 1.26 -7.19
C GLU A 181 -20.67 1.74 -8.34
N PRO A 182 -21.07 3.03 -8.43
CA PRO A 182 -21.93 3.51 -9.51
C PRO A 182 -21.26 3.46 -10.90
N LEU A 183 -19.93 3.37 -10.97
CA LEU A 183 -19.16 3.38 -12.22
C LEU A 183 -19.07 1.99 -12.88
N ARG A 184 -19.56 0.93 -12.23
CA ARG A 184 -19.57 -0.41 -12.85
C ARG A 184 -20.54 -0.52 -14.04
N VAL A 185 -21.60 0.30 -14.09
CA VAL A 185 -22.72 0.16 -15.05
C VAL A 185 -22.61 1.18 -16.19
N SER A 186 -21.45 1.82 -16.37
CA SER A 186 -21.29 2.79 -17.46
C SER A 186 -21.08 2.05 -18.79
N ASP A 187 -22.14 2.04 -19.60
CA ASP A 187 -22.17 1.64 -21.02
C ASP A 187 -21.08 2.34 -21.86
#